data_AF-A0A2T8F9Y6-F1
#
_entry.id   AF-A0A2T8F9Y6-F1
#
_cell.length_a   1.000
_cell.length_b   1.000
_cell.length_c   1.000
_cell.angle_alpha   90.00
_cell.angle_beta   90.00
_cell.angle_gamma   90.00
#
_symmetry.space_group_name_H-M   'P 1'
#
loop_
_entity.id
_entity.type
_entity.pdbx_description
1 polymer ?
#
loop_
_entity_poly.entity_id
_entity_poly.type
_entity_poly.pdbx_seq_one_letter_code
_entity_poly.pdbx_strand_id
1 'polypeptide(L)' 'MTTSLPSRAAQRGSERLLTMTEVCDHLGISRSTFYDWRQAHKAPPCVVLPNGQIRVREGELDAWVAAHLESS' A
#
# COMPACT_ATOMS: atom_id res chain seq x y z
N MET A 1 -16.90 -22.69 -8.35
CA MET A 1 -15.84 -22.06 -7.54
C MET A 1 -15.78 -20.60 -7.95
N THR A 2 -16.48 -19.71 -7.24
CA THR A 2 -16.57 -18.29 -7.63
C THR A 2 -15.76 -17.47 -6.64
N THR A 3 -14.60 -16.98 -7.06
CA THR A 3 -13.88 -15.98 -6.27
C THR A 3 -14.48 -14.63 -6.64
N SER A 4 -15.45 -14.20 -5.84
CA SER A 4 -15.96 -12.83 -5.88
C SER A 4 -14.84 -11.93 -5.35
N LEU A 5 -14.14 -11.22 -6.24
CA LEU A 5 -13.23 -10.15 -5.84
C LEU A 5 -14.10 -9.04 -5.21
N PRO A 6 -13.93 -8.72 -3.93
CA PRO A 6 -14.71 -7.66 -3.30
C PRO A 6 -14.42 -6.35 -4.04
N SER A 7 -15.48 -5.62 -4.40
CA SER A 7 -15.36 -4.31 -5.03
C SER A 7 -14.60 -3.36 -4.10
N ARG A 8 -13.42 -2.89 -4.56
CA ARG A 8 -12.45 -2.01 -3.89
C ARG A 8 -13.03 -0.74 -3.24
N ALA A 9 -14.25 -0.35 -3.61
CA ALA A 9 -14.96 0.78 -3.03
C ALA A 9 -15.65 0.49 -1.68
N ALA A 10 -15.98 -0.78 -1.39
CA ALA A 10 -16.81 -1.19 -0.25
C ALA A 10 -16.01 -1.42 1.04
N GLN A 11 -14.69 -1.68 0.95
CA GLN A 11 -13.83 -1.88 2.13
C GLN A 11 -13.39 -0.55 2.79
N ARG A 12 -13.66 0.61 2.18
CA ARG A 12 -13.08 1.93 2.53
C ARG A 12 -13.41 2.50 3.92
N GLY A 13 -14.32 1.88 4.66
CA GLY A 13 -14.79 2.34 5.98
C GLY A 13 -14.00 1.81 7.18
N SER A 14 -13.16 0.78 7.01
CA SER A 14 -12.42 0.13 8.12
C SER A 14 -10.99 -0.24 7.74
N GLU A 15 -10.41 0.44 6.75
CA GLU A 15 -9.03 0.15 6.32
C GLU A 15 -8.02 0.74 7.30
N ARG A 16 -7.23 -0.15 7.89
CA ARG A 16 -6.10 0.19 8.76
C ARG A 16 -5.11 1.08 7.99
N LEU A 17 -4.71 2.19 8.60
CA LEU A 17 -3.69 3.09 8.07
C LEU A 17 -2.31 2.69 8.59
N LEU A 18 -1.48 2.16 7.71
CA LEU A 18 -0.11 1.77 7.99
C LEU A 18 0.81 2.99 8.01
N THR A 19 1.70 3.04 8.99
CA THR A 19 2.88 3.93 8.96
C THR A 19 3.86 3.51 7.88
N MET A 20 4.78 4.40 7.51
CA MET A 20 5.94 4.04 6.70
C MET A 20 6.71 2.83 7.24
N THR A 21 6.88 2.78 8.57
CA THR A 21 7.59 1.67 9.23
C THR A 21 6.85 0.35 9.06
N GLU A 22 5.53 0.34 9.25
CA GLU A 22 4.71 -0.86 9.05
C GLU A 22 4.69 -1.32 7.60
N VAL A 23 4.67 -0.41 6.64
CA VAL A 23 4.77 -0.77 5.21
C VAL A 23 6.13 -1.43 4.92
N CYS A 24 7.21 -0.86 5.46
CA CYS A 24 8.56 -1.41 5.29
C CYS A 24 8.68 -2.81 5.94
N ASP A 25 8.15 -2.97 7.14
CA ASP A 25 8.12 -4.24 7.88
C ASP A 25 7.29 -5.29 7.12
N HIS A 26 6.10 -4.91 6.65
CA HIS A 26 5.19 -5.79 5.91
C HIS A 26 5.80 -6.29 4.60
N LEU A 27 6.52 -5.44 3.87
CA LEU A 27 7.19 -5.79 2.61
C LEU A 27 8.60 -6.36 2.82
N GLY A 28 9.13 -6.33 4.04
CA GLY A 28 10.52 -6.72 4.34
C GLY A 28 11.57 -5.84 3.65
N ILE A 29 11.27 -4.56 3.38
CA ILE A 29 12.16 -3.62 2.70
C ILE A 29 12.68 -2.52 3.63
N SER A 30 13.74 -1.84 3.22
CA SER A 30 14.23 -0.65 3.92
C SER A 30 13.43 0.60 3.56
N ARG A 31 13.35 1.56 4.49
CA ARG A 31 12.74 2.88 4.24
C ARG A 31 13.33 3.57 3.01
N SER A 32 14.65 3.46 2.81
CA SER A 32 15.33 4.03 1.65
C SER A 32 14.82 3.43 0.33
N THR A 33 14.57 2.12 0.27
CA THR A 33 13.97 1.44 -0.89
C THR A 33 12.59 1.99 -1.18
N PHE A 34 11.77 2.18 -0.14
CA PHE A 34 10.45 2.77 -0.31
C PHE A 34 10.51 4.21 -0.83
N TYR A 35 11.44 5.03 -0.32
CA TYR A 35 11.64 6.39 -0.83
C TYR A 35 12.11 6.40 -2.28
N ASP A 36 13.00 5.48 -2.67
CA ASP A 36 13.44 5.31 -4.05
C ASP A 36 12.25 4.99 -4.97
N TRP A 37 11.39 4.05 -4.57
CA TRP A 37 10.15 3.77 -5.29
C TRP A 37 9.22 4.97 -5.38
N ARG A 38 9.17 5.79 -4.32
CA ARG A 38 8.35 7.00 -4.32
C ARG A 38 8.87 8.05 -5.30
N GLN A 39 10.20 8.22 -5.39
CA GLN A 39 10.85 9.08 -6.38
C GLN A 39 10.66 8.54 -7.79
N ALA A 40 10.69 7.22 -7.96
CA ALA A 40 10.42 6.55 -9.22
C ALA A 40 8.93 6.47 -9.59
N HIS A 41 8.03 7.04 -8.77
CA HIS A 41 6.56 6.94 -8.93
C HIS A 41 6.02 5.50 -8.97
N LYS A 42 6.74 4.56 -8.35
CA LYS A 42 6.37 3.14 -8.24
C LYS A 42 5.78 2.77 -6.88
N ALA A 43 5.81 3.67 -5.89
CA ALA A 43 5.26 3.40 -4.57
C ALA A 43 3.72 3.35 -4.56
N PRO A 44 3.11 2.64 -3.58
CA PRO A 44 1.66 2.60 -3.42
C PRO A 44 1.08 3.99 -3.04
N PRO A 45 -0.24 4.19 -3.23
CA PRO A 45 -0.93 5.42 -2.90
C PRO A 45 -0.74 5.83 -1.44
N CYS A 46 -0.06 6.96 -1.24
CA CYS A 46 0.26 7.51 0.06
C CYS A 46 -0.70 8.64 0.44
N VAL A 47 -1.28 8.58 1.63
CA VAL A 47 -2.04 9.66 2.25
C VAL A 47 -1.08 10.53 3.06
N VAL A 48 -0.97 11.80 2.70
CA VAL A 48 -0.22 12.79 3.50
C VAL A 48 -1.18 13.43 4.48
N LEU A 49 -0.88 13.28 5.78
CA LEU A 49 -1.62 13.92 6.84
C LEU A 49 -1.22 15.39 6.98
N PRO A 50 -2.08 16.25 7.54
CA PRO A 50 -1.76 17.67 7.75
C PRO A 50 -0.56 17.90 8.68
N ASN A 51 -0.16 16.89 9.46
CA ASN A 51 1.04 16.91 10.30
C ASN A 51 2.33 16.48 9.56
N GLY A 52 2.27 16.28 8.24
CA GLY A 52 3.41 15.86 7.40
C GLY A 52 3.72 14.36 7.47
N GLN A 53 3.00 13.57 8.26
CA GLN A 53 3.17 12.12 8.29
C GLN A 53 2.54 11.47 7.07
N ILE A 54 3.16 10.39 6.61
CA ILE A 54 2.65 9.59 5.49
C ILE A 54 2.01 8.32 6.04
N ARG A 55 0.81 8.04 5.54
CA ARG A 55 0.06 6.80 5.81
C ARG A 55 -0.26 6.09 4.51
N VAL A 56 -0.27 4.77 4.54
CA VAL A 56 -0.72 3.95 3.42
C VAL A 56 -1.91 3.14 3.91
N ARG A 57 -2.97 3.05 3.10
CA ARG A 57 -4.10 2.16 3.41
C ARG A 57 -3.66 0.74 3.16
N GLU A 58 -3.88 -0.16 4.12
CA GLU A 58 -3.51 -1.57 4.00
C GLU A 58 -4.11 -2.21 2.73
N GLY A 59 -5.39 -1.96 2.44
CA GLY A 59 -6.02 -2.46 1.22
C GLY A 59 -5.43 -1.91 -0.09
N GLU A 60 -4.92 -0.67 -0.09
CA GLU A 60 -4.24 -0.11 -1.26
C GLU A 60 -2.82 -0.66 -1.41
N LEU A 61 -2.16 -0.99 -0.30
CA LEU A 61 -0.87 -1.70 -0.34
C LEU A 61 -1.05 -3.10 -0.92
N ASP A 62 -2.02 -3.86 -0.44
CA ASP A 62 -2.32 -5.21 -0.93
C ASP A 62 -2.68 -5.20 -2.42
N ALA A 63 -3.59 -4.29 -2.84
CA ALA A 63 -3.95 -4.13 -4.25
C ALA A 63 -2.74 -3.74 -5.12
N TRP A 64 -1.83 -2.92 -4.60
CA TRP A 64 -0.59 -2.56 -5.29
C TRP A 64 0.35 -3.76 -5.44
N VAL A 65 0.51 -4.57 -4.38
CA VAL A 65 1.30 -5.83 -4.43
C VAL A 65 0.68 -6.81 -5.42
N ALA A 66 -0.64 -6.98 -5.40
CA ALA A 66 -1.39 -7.83 -6.34
C ALA A 66 -1.18 -7.41 -7.80
N ALA A 67 -1.03 -6.11 -8.07
CA ALA A 67 -0.75 -5.60 -9.41
C ALA A 67 0.72 -5.76 -9.85
N HIS A 68 1.66 -5.88 -8.90
CA HIS A 68 3.11 -6.03 -9.16
C HIS A 68 3.62 -7.47 -8.98
N LEU A 69 2.78 -8.37 -8.49
CA LEU A 69 3.02 -9.81 -8.57
C LEU A 69 3.12 -10.18 -10.06
N GLU A 70 4.33 -10.41 -10.53
CA GLU A 70 4.55 -10.95 -11.86
C GLU A 70 3.75 -12.25 -11.98
N SER A 71 2.69 -12.23 -12.78
CA SER A 71 1.99 -13.44 -13.20
C SER A 71 2.95 -14.21 -14.09
N SER A 72 3.64 -15.19 -13.51
CA SER A 72 4.24 -16.29 -14.28
C SER A 72 3.17 -17.17 -14.91
#